data_AF-A0A8S3Y8X7-F1
#
_entry.id   AF-A0A8S3Y8X7-F1
#
_cell.length_a   1.000
_cell.length_b   1.000
_cell.length_c   1.000
_cell.angle_alpha   90.00
_cell.angle_beta   90.00
_cell.angle_gamma   90.00
#
_symmetry.space_group_name_H-M   'P 1'
#
loop_
_entity.id
_entity.type
_entity.pdbx_description
1 polymer ?
#
loop_
_entity_poly.entity_id
_entity_poly.type
_entity_poly.pdbx_seq_one_letter_code
_entity_poly.pdbx_strand_id
1 'polypeptide(L)'
;MLKPYDYWQYFRNVDDQDVGRFLRLLTDVSIDEIKKLESLKDQEINEAKKVLATEVTKICHGDKEAELALSAAVSAFENEDSSLLPDYIIKKYKLQAAYP
;
A
#
# COMPACT_ATOMS: atom_id res chain seq x y z
N MET A 1 -4.19 11.16 11.77
CA MET A 1 -4.50 10.70 10.40
C MET A 1 -3.22 10.08 9.84
N LEU A 2 -3.28 8.92 9.18
CA LEU A 2 -2.10 8.30 8.57
C LEU A 2 -1.54 9.24 7.49
N LYS A 3 -0.21 9.21 7.28
CA LYS A 3 0.39 9.92 6.15
C LYS A 3 -0.08 9.26 4.85
N PRO A 4 -0.24 10.02 3.74
CA PRO A 4 -0.72 9.47 2.47
C PRO A 4 0.10 8.27 1.98
N TYR A 5 1.43 8.32 2.11
CA TYR A 5 2.31 7.21 1.76
C TYR A 5 2.09 5.97 2.63
N ASP A 6 2.00 6.12 3.95
CA ASP A 6 1.76 4.99 4.88
C ASP A 6 0.40 4.33 4.61
N TYR A 7 -0.60 5.16 4.27
CA TYR A 7 -1.93 4.69 3.89
C TYR A 7 -1.90 3.92 2.57
N TRP A 8 -1.23 4.46 1.55
CA TRP A 8 -1.04 3.78 0.27
C TRP A 8 -0.28 2.45 0.45
N GLN A 9 0.79 2.45 1.25
CA GLN A 9 1.61 1.27 1.52
C GLN A 9 0.83 0.17 2.25
N TYR A 10 -0.11 0.53 3.13
CA TYR A 10 -0.99 -0.42 3.79
C TYR A 10 -1.81 -1.24 2.78
N PHE A 11 -2.48 -0.58 1.82
CA PHE A 11 -3.24 -1.27 0.77
C PHE A 11 -2.33 -2.01 -0.21
N ARG A 12 -1.12 -1.50 -0.47
CA ARG A 12 -0.14 -2.19 -1.32
C ARG A 12 0.31 -3.53 -0.74
N ASN A 13 0.25 -3.68 0.58
CA ASN A 13 0.66 -4.87 1.33
C ASN A 13 -0.50 -5.79 1.72
N VAL A 14 -1.73 -5.51 1.26
CA VAL A 14 -2.90 -6.36 1.53
C VAL A 14 -2.75 -7.76 0.88
N ASP A 15 -3.38 -8.77 1.47
CA ASP A 15 -3.48 -10.10 0.88
C ASP A 15 -4.15 -10.09 -0.49
N ASP A 16 -3.61 -10.88 -1.41
CA ASP A 16 -4.09 -11.05 -2.80
C ASP A 16 -5.59 -11.36 -2.86
N GLN A 17 -6.08 -12.15 -1.90
CA GLN A 17 -7.47 -12.58 -1.81
C GLN A 17 -8.43 -11.44 -1.46
N ASP A 18 -7.94 -10.40 -0.79
CA ASP A 18 -8.73 -9.26 -0.36
C ASP A 18 -8.76 -8.11 -1.38
N VAL A 19 -7.81 -8.09 -2.33
CA VAL A 19 -7.70 -7.01 -3.33
C VAL A 19 -9.00 -6.80 -4.09
N GLY A 20 -9.58 -7.88 -4.63
CA GLY A 20 -10.83 -7.83 -5.37
C GLY A 20 -12.01 -7.32 -4.54
N ARG A 21 -12.11 -7.79 -3.29
CA ARG A 21 -13.14 -7.33 -2.35
C ARG A 21 -12.98 -5.85 -2.01
N PHE A 22 -11.76 -5.38 -1.77
CA PHE A 22 -11.49 -3.99 -1.42
C PHE A 22 -11.70 -3.04 -2.60
N LEU A 23 -11.34 -3.45 -3.82
CA LEU A 23 -11.68 -2.68 -5.02
C LEU A 23 -13.21 -2.49 -5.13
N ARG A 24 -14.01 -3.49 -4.79
CA ARG A 24 -15.48 -3.39 -4.87
C ARG A 24 -16.09 -2.53 -3.76
N LEU A 25 -15.43 -2.42 -2.62
CA LEU A 25 -15.98 -1.77 -1.42
C LEU A 25 -15.47 -0.34 -1.22
N LEU A 26 -14.25 -0.05 -1.67
CA LEU A 26 -13.51 1.15 -1.29
C LEU A 26 -13.16 2.05 -2.48
N THR A 27 -13.49 1.65 -3.72
CA THR A 27 -13.17 2.42 -4.92
C THR A 27 -14.36 2.53 -5.87
N ASP A 28 -14.31 3.53 -6.76
CA ASP A 28 -15.30 3.73 -7.82
C ASP A 28 -14.93 3.01 -9.13
N VAL A 29 -14.03 2.02 -9.07
CA VAL A 29 -13.58 1.26 -10.24
C VAL A 29 -14.72 0.38 -10.76
N SER A 30 -14.88 0.33 -12.09
CA SER A 30 -15.95 -0.46 -12.70
C SER A 30 -15.80 -1.96 -12.42
N ILE A 31 -16.93 -2.66 -12.26
CA ILE A 31 -16.94 -4.11 -11.99
C ILE A 31 -16.18 -4.92 -13.06
N ASP A 32 -16.23 -4.48 -14.32
CA ASP A 32 -15.53 -5.13 -15.42
C ASP A 32 -14.01 -4.99 -15.29
N GLU A 33 -13.54 -3.85 -14.83
CA GLU A 33 -12.13 -3.60 -14.57
C GLU A 33 -11.64 -4.37 -13.34
N ILE A 34 -12.44 -4.44 -12.28
CA ILE A 34 -12.15 -5.29 -11.12
C ILE A 34 -12.00 -6.75 -11.53
N LYS A 35 -12.88 -7.28 -12.40
CA LYS A 35 -12.76 -8.65 -12.90
C LYS A 35 -11.47 -8.89 -13.68
N LYS A 36 -11.00 -7.90 -14.46
CA LYS A 36 -9.70 -7.98 -15.14
C LYS A 36 -8.57 -8.02 -14.12
N LEU A 37 -8.59 -7.15 -13.13
CA LEU A 37 -7.58 -7.08 -12.07
C LEU A 37 -7.56 -8.35 -11.19
N GLU A 38 -8.73 -8.93 -10.88
CA GLU A 38 -8.86 -10.21 -10.15
C GLU A 38 -8.36 -11.41 -10.98
N SER A 39 -8.31 -11.29 -12.30
CA SER A 39 -7.81 -12.36 -13.17
C SER A 39 -6.27 -12.43 -13.22
N LEU A 40 -5.60 -11.37 -12.77
CA LEU A 40 -4.14 -11.28 -12.71
C LEU A 40 -3.60 -12.22 -11.64
N LYS A 41 -2.54 -12.97 -11.99
CA LYS A 41 -1.90 -13.94 -11.09
C LYS A 41 -0.42 -13.66 -10.93
N ASP A 42 0.16 -14.30 -9.92
CA ASP A 42 1.60 -14.28 -9.65
C ASP A 42 2.12 -12.85 -9.48
N GLN A 43 2.98 -12.38 -10.39
CA GLN A 43 3.54 -11.03 -10.30
C GLN A 43 2.57 -9.95 -10.79
N GLU A 44 1.57 -10.30 -11.61
CA GLU A 44 0.64 -9.34 -12.20
C GLU A 44 -0.36 -8.78 -11.17
N ILE A 45 -0.65 -9.51 -10.10
CA ILE A 45 -1.54 -9.03 -9.03
C ILE A 45 -1.00 -7.79 -8.31
N ASN A 46 0.31 -7.53 -8.44
CA ASN A 46 0.92 -6.30 -7.93
C ASN A 46 0.34 -5.05 -8.60
N GLU A 47 -0.09 -5.13 -9.86
CA GLU A 47 -0.77 -4.03 -10.53
C GLU A 47 -2.15 -3.78 -9.93
N ALA A 48 -2.91 -4.85 -9.64
CA ALA A 48 -4.20 -4.73 -8.95
C ALA A 48 -4.05 -4.07 -7.56
N LYS A 49 -2.98 -4.41 -6.82
CA LYS A 49 -2.67 -3.77 -5.53
C LYS A 49 -2.28 -2.31 -5.66
N LYS A 50 -1.50 -1.94 -6.69
CA LYS A 50 -1.16 -0.53 -6.96
C LYS A 50 -2.39 0.29 -7.28
N VAL A 51 -3.29 -0.24 -8.12
CA VAL A 51 -4.56 0.43 -8.47
C VAL A 51 -5.41 0.62 -7.21
N LEU A 52 -5.59 -0.43 -6.41
CA LEU A 52 -6.32 -0.36 -5.15
C LEU A 52 -5.74 0.73 -4.23
N ALA A 53 -4.44 0.68 -3.96
CA ALA A 53 -3.79 1.64 -3.07
C ALA A 53 -3.94 3.08 -3.57
N THR A 54 -3.84 3.30 -4.88
CA THR A 54 -3.94 4.63 -5.49
C THR A 54 -5.36 5.17 -5.41
N GLU A 55 -6.36 4.38 -5.77
CA GLU A 55 -7.77 4.81 -5.77
C GLU A 55 -8.28 5.09 -4.34
N VAL A 56 -7.96 4.23 -3.38
CA VAL A 56 -8.38 4.47 -1.98
C VAL A 56 -7.66 5.69 -1.40
N THR A 57 -6.37 5.88 -1.71
CA THR A 57 -5.62 7.08 -1.28
C THR A 57 -6.19 8.34 -1.93
N LYS A 58 -6.60 8.27 -3.20
CA LYS A 58 -7.21 9.36 -3.94
C LYS A 58 -8.52 9.82 -3.31
N ILE A 59 -9.36 8.87 -2.90
CA ILE A 59 -10.63 9.18 -2.21
C ILE A 59 -10.40 9.84 -0.85
N CYS A 60 -9.40 9.40 -0.08
CA CYS A 60 -9.18 9.91 1.28
C CYS A 60 -8.29 11.18 1.35
N HIS A 61 -7.31 11.31 0.47
CA HIS A 61 -6.27 12.34 0.52
C HIS A 61 -6.23 13.25 -0.72
N GLY A 62 -6.99 12.93 -1.76
CA GLY A 62 -7.05 13.66 -3.02
C GLY A 62 -6.03 13.18 -4.06
N ASP A 63 -6.29 13.54 -5.31
CA ASP A 63 -5.54 13.06 -6.50
C ASP A 63 -4.03 13.30 -6.39
N LYS A 64 -3.64 14.50 -5.96
CA LYS A 64 -2.22 14.90 -5.88
C LYS A 64 -1.42 14.04 -4.89
N GLU A 65 -2.00 13.75 -3.73
CA GLU A 65 -1.33 12.97 -2.70
C GLU A 65 -1.23 11.49 -3.11
N ALA A 66 -2.23 10.98 -3.84
CA ALA A 66 -2.20 9.63 -4.39
C ALA A 66 -1.12 9.46 -5.46
N GLU A 67 -0.98 10.42 -6.38
CA GLU A 67 0.10 10.43 -7.37
C GLU A 67 1.48 10.53 -6.72
N LEU A 68 1.62 11.38 -5.70
CA LEU A 68 2.88 11.50 -4.94
C LEU A 68 3.22 10.19 -4.22
N ALA A 69 2.25 9.52 -3.59
CA ALA A 69 2.46 8.24 -2.93
C ALA A 69 2.85 7.14 -3.92
N LEU A 70 2.20 7.09 -5.09
CA LEU A 70 2.53 6.16 -6.16
C LEU A 70 3.95 6.40 -6.68
N SER A 71 4.30 7.67 -6.97
CA SER A 71 5.65 8.03 -7.44
C SER A 71 6.71 7.69 -6.40
N ALA A 72 6.46 7.96 -5.12
CA ALA A 72 7.37 7.62 -4.03
C ALA A 72 7.58 6.11 -3.94
N ALA A 73 6.53 5.31 -4.10
CA ALA A 73 6.62 3.85 -4.09
C ALA A 73 7.42 3.30 -5.29
N VAL A 74 7.25 3.89 -6.48
CA VAL A 74 8.05 3.54 -7.66
C VAL A 74 9.52 3.90 -7.43
N SER A 75 9.81 5.12 -6.97
CA SER A 75 11.17 5.56 -6.67
C SER A 75 11.84 4.73 -5.57
N ALA A 76 11.11 4.31 -4.53
CA ALA A 76 11.62 3.45 -3.47
C ALA A 76 12.00 2.04 -3.99
N PHE A 77 11.26 1.53 -4.97
CA PHE A 77 11.55 0.24 -5.59
C PHE A 77 12.76 0.32 -6.54
N GLU A 78 12.92 1.43 -7.27
CA GLU A 78 14.04 1.63 -8.20
C GLU A 78 15.37 1.97 -7.53
N ASN A 79 15.36 2.67 -6.39
CA ASN A 79 16.59 3.18 -5.78
C ASN A 79 17.17 2.30 -4.65
N GLU A 80 16.51 1.19 -4.26
CA GLU A 80 16.82 0.45 -3.01
C GLU A 80 16.93 1.39 -1.78
N ASP A 81 16.34 2.59 -1.87
CA ASP A 81 16.56 3.65 -0.90
C ASP A 81 15.61 3.47 0.27
N SER A 82 16.09 2.67 1.22
CA SER A 82 15.40 2.33 2.47
C SER A 82 15.08 3.56 3.33
N SER A 83 15.58 4.74 2.98
CA SER A 83 15.30 6.02 3.66
C SER A 83 13.87 6.55 3.45
N LEU A 84 13.14 6.03 2.45
CA LEU A 84 11.70 6.31 2.23
C LEU A 84 10.79 5.38 3.03
N LEU A 85 11.34 4.33 3.65
CA LEU A 85 10.58 3.51 4.59
C LEU A 85 10.33 4.36 5.85
N PRO A 86 9.10 4.41 6.37
CA PRO A 86 8.85 5.11 7.62
C PRO A 86 9.76 4.49 8.69
N ASP A 87 10.59 5.32 9.32
CA ASP A 87 11.36 5.00 10.52
C ASP A 87 10.38 4.57 11.62
N TYR A 88 9.98 3.29 11.63
CA TYR A 88 9.43 2.71 12.84
C TYR A 88 10.61 2.54 13.77
N ILE A 89 10.92 3.60 14.52
CA ILE A 89 11.82 3.57 15.66
C ILE A 89 11.26 2.50 16.61
N ILE A 90 11.74 1.27 16.47
CA ILE A 90 11.66 0.29 17.53
C ILE A 90 12.53 0.89 18.63
N LYS A 91 11.90 1.67 19.52
CA LYS A 91 12.48 2.00 20.82
C LYS A 91 12.69 0.66 21.50
N LYS A 92 13.89 0.12 21.35
CA LYS A 92 14.40 -1.01 22.09
C LYS A 92 14.42 -0.59 23.55
N TYR A 93 13.29 -0.76 24.24
CA TYR A 93 13.26 -0.70 25.69
C TYR A 93 14.12 -1.86 26.17
N LYS A 94 15.41 -1.56 26.42
CA LYS A 94 16.27 -2.40 27.25
C LYS A 94 15.69 -2.38 28.66
N LEU A 95 15.13 -3.50 29.09
CA LEU A 95 15.09 -3.96 30.48
C LEU A 95 15.23 -5.49 30.38
N GLN A 96 16.43 -6.08 30.38
CA GLN A 96 17.21 -6.35 31.60
C GLN A 96 16.31 -6.65 32.81
N ALA A 97 15.74 -7.85 32.83
CA ALA A 97 15.33 -8.51 34.06
C ALA A 97 15.25 -10.02 33.82
N ALA A 98 15.78 -10.78 34.79
CA ALA A 98 15.70 -12.22 34.95
C ALA A 98 16.63 -13.08 34.06
N TYR A 99 17.90 -13.15 34.46
CA TYR A 99 18.56 -14.45 34.54
C TYR A 99 18.98 -14.65 36.01
N PRO A 100 18.49 -15.67 36.72
CA PRO A 100 19.13 -16.14 37.94
C PRO A 100 20.48 -16.82 37.63
#